data_AF-A0A5C4SBM3-F1
#
_entry.id   AF-A0A5C4SBM3-F1
#
_cell.length_a   1.000
_cell.length_b   1.000
_cell.length_c   1.000
_cell.angle_alpha   90.00
_cell.angle_beta   90.00
_cell.angle_gamma   90.00
#
_symmetry.space_group_name_H-M   'P 1'
#
loop_
_entity.id
_entity.type
_entity.pdbx_description
1 polymer ?
#
loop_
_entity_poly.entity_id
_entity_poly.type
_entity_poly.pdbx_seq_one_letter_code
_entity_poly.pdbx_strand_id
1 'polypeptide(L)'
;MARALVACETSGILRRALLGLGHDVWSCDVKPAEDQTNRHIICDVRDGILEEGWDLLAVLHPPCTRLCRSGRRWRSGPGKWTHPKQLPKGRSWADLKAEFELGVSIFNACVSASHP
;
A
#
# COMPACT_ATOMS: atom_id res chain seq x y z
N MET A 1 -7.06 21.60 11.07
CA MET A 1 -7.47 20.19 11.06
C MET A 1 -7.50 19.74 9.62
N ALA A 2 -6.91 18.58 9.31
CA ALA A 2 -6.87 18.04 7.95
C ALA A 2 -7.54 16.66 7.93
N ARG A 3 -8.18 16.29 6.82
CA ARG A 3 -8.64 14.92 6.52
C ARG A 3 -7.49 14.12 5.91
N ALA A 4 -7.19 12.97 6.50
CA ALA A 4 -6.10 12.11 6.04
C ALA A 4 -6.56 10.65 5.89
N LEU A 5 -6.04 9.99 4.86
CA LEU A 5 -6.17 8.56 4.66
C LEU A 5 -4.81 7.89 4.91
N VAL A 6 -4.80 6.81 5.69
CA VAL A 6 -3.63 5.93 5.84
C VAL A 6 -3.92 4.61 5.10
N ALA A 7 -3.45 4.50 3.86
CA ALA A 7 -3.76 3.37 3.01
C ALA A 7 -2.75 2.21 3.11
N CYS A 8 -3.27 1.01 2.91
CA CYS A 8 -2.61 -0.27 3.16
C CYS A 8 -2.16 -0.47 4.62
N GLU A 9 -2.94 0.01 5.60
CA GLU A 9 -2.61 -0.09 7.03
C GLU A 9 -3.61 -0.96 7.81
N THR A 10 -3.08 -2.02 8.46
CA THR A 10 -3.84 -2.84 9.43
C THR A 10 -3.56 -2.46 10.89
N SER A 11 -2.34 -2.06 11.24
CA SER A 11 -1.91 -1.85 12.65
C SER A 11 -2.59 -0.67 13.36
N GLY A 12 -3.05 0.32 12.60
CA GLY A 12 -3.62 1.57 13.11
C GLY A 12 -2.62 2.49 13.83
N ILE A 13 -1.32 2.18 13.83
CA ILE A 13 -0.30 2.96 14.56
C ILE A 13 -0.27 4.40 14.07
N LEU A 14 -0.21 4.61 12.76
CA LEU A 14 -0.11 5.95 12.22
C LEU A 14 -1.46 6.68 12.29
N ARG A 15 -2.57 5.97 12.00
CA ARG A 15 -3.91 6.53 12.19
C ARG A 15 -4.08 7.09 13.60
N ARG A 16 -3.74 6.33 14.64
CA ARG A 16 -3.85 6.78 16.04
C ARG A 16 -2.91 7.94 16.35
N ALA A 17 -1.69 7.94 15.82
CA ALA A 17 -0.76 9.06 15.99
C ALA A 17 -1.31 10.37 15.41
N LEU A 18 -1.85 10.33 14.19
CA LEU A 18 -2.43 11.51 13.54
C LEU A 18 -3.76 11.95 14.19
N LEU A 19 -4.59 11.00 14.64
CA LEU A 19 -5.77 11.31 15.46
C LEU A 19 -5.37 12.04 16.75
N GLY A 20 -4.28 11.61 17.40
CA GLY A 20 -3.74 12.26 18.60
C GLY A 20 -3.24 13.69 18.36
N LEU A 21 -2.92 14.05 17.12
CA LEU A 21 -2.56 15.41 16.70
C LEU A 21 -3.78 16.27 16.30
N GLY A 22 -5.01 15.72 16.35
CA GLY A 22 -6.24 16.46 16.06
C GLY A 22 -6.65 16.49 14.59
N HIS A 23 -6.16 15.56 13.75
CA HIS A 23 -6.61 15.38 12.37
C HIS A 23 -7.82 14.42 12.28
N ASP A 24 -8.63 14.53 11.22
CA ASP A 24 -9.68 13.56 10.92
C ASP A 24 -9.11 12.44 10.05
N VAL A 25 -8.79 11.30 10.66
CA VAL A 25 -8.03 10.25 9.99
C VAL A 25 -8.78 8.94 9.92
N TRP A 26 -8.71 8.33 8.73
CA TRP A 26 -9.20 6.99 8.42
C TRP A 26 -8.02 6.15 7.91
N SER A 27 -8.08 4.83 8.12
CA SER A 27 -7.17 3.91 7.43
C SER A 27 -7.93 2.96 6.51
N CYS A 28 -7.24 2.38 5.53
CA CYS A 28 -7.83 1.35 4.67
C CYS A 28 -6.83 0.22 4.38
N ASP A 29 -7.34 -1.00 4.25
CA ASP A 29 -6.61 -2.17 3.77
C ASP A 29 -7.64 -3.19 3.26
N VAL A 30 -7.20 -4.20 2.50
CA VAL A 30 -8.07 -5.33 2.13
C VAL A 30 -8.31 -6.28 3.32
N LYS A 31 -7.50 -6.16 4.38
CA LYS A 31 -7.64 -6.89 5.63
C LYS A 31 -8.27 -6.00 6.71
N PRO A 32 -8.93 -6.59 7.72
CA PRO A 32 -9.41 -5.84 8.87
C PRO A 32 -8.28 -5.14 9.65
N ALA A 33 -8.61 -4.01 10.30
CA ALA A 33 -7.72 -3.40 11.28
C ALA A 33 -7.48 -4.34 12.47
N GLU A 34 -6.22 -4.41 12.90
CA GLU A 34 -5.78 -5.23 14.04
C GLU A 34 -6.40 -4.79 15.36
N ASP A 35 -6.72 -3.50 15.48
CA ASP A 35 -7.35 -2.92 16.68
C ASP A 35 -8.88 -2.80 16.57
N GLN A 36 -9.50 -3.39 15.54
CA GLN A 36 -10.95 -3.45 15.37
C GLN A 36 -11.68 -2.09 15.45
N THR A 37 -11.00 -1.01 15.05
CA THR A 37 -11.59 0.33 15.05
C THR A 37 -12.79 0.45 14.10
N ASN A 38 -13.63 1.46 14.31
CA ASN A 38 -14.62 1.93 13.35
C ASN A 38 -14.08 2.98 12.34
N ARG A 39 -12.81 3.38 12.47
CA ARG A 39 -12.12 4.31 11.56
C ARG A 39 -11.22 3.59 10.54
N HIS A 40 -11.67 2.43 10.08
CA HIS A 40 -10.97 1.62 9.11
C HIS A 40 -11.92 1.09 8.04
N ILE A 41 -11.55 1.28 6.77
CA ILE A 41 -12.35 0.88 5.61
C ILE A 41 -11.69 -0.34 4.97
N ILE A 42 -12.44 -1.43 4.87
CA ILE A 42 -11.96 -2.65 4.22
C ILE A 42 -12.25 -2.55 2.73
N CYS A 43 -11.24 -2.24 1.93
CA CYS A 43 -11.35 -2.09 0.47
C CYS A 43 -9.98 -2.22 -0.22
N ASP A 44 -9.99 -2.43 -1.53
CA ASP A 44 -8.81 -2.13 -2.34
C ASP A 44 -8.71 -0.60 -2.47
N VAL A 45 -7.54 -0.03 -2.19
CA VAL A 45 -7.32 1.42 -2.25
C VAL A 45 -7.59 2.00 -3.65
N ARG A 46 -7.58 1.16 -4.68
CA ARG A 46 -7.86 1.56 -6.07
C ARG A 46 -9.35 1.69 -6.36
N ASP A 47 -10.23 1.26 -5.47
CA ASP A 47 -11.69 1.24 -5.66
C ASP A 47 -12.35 2.61 -5.38
N GLY A 48 -11.68 3.71 -5.74
CA GLY A 48 -12.23 5.07 -5.66
C GLY A 48 -12.04 5.79 -4.32
N ILE A 49 -11.65 5.10 -3.24
CA ILE A 49 -11.43 5.75 -1.93
C ILE A 49 -10.40 6.88 -1.98
N LEU A 50 -9.42 6.82 -2.90
CA LEU A 50 -8.44 7.88 -3.11
C LEU A 50 -9.05 9.22 -3.55
N GLU A 51 -10.26 9.20 -4.10
CA GLU A 51 -10.96 10.37 -4.67
C GLU A 51 -11.92 11.04 -3.67
N GLU A 52 -12.00 10.56 -2.42
CA GLU A 52 -12.95 11.05 -1.40
C GLU A 52 -12.55 12.38 -0.71
N GLY A 53 -11.67 13.16 -1.36
CA GLY A 53 -11.30 14.51 -0.93
C GLY A 53 -10.40 14.55 0.31
N TRP A 54 -9.30 13.79 0.29
CA TRP A 54 -8.29 13.79 1.36
C TRP A 54 -7.27 14.92 1.17
N ASP A 55 -7.00 15.68 2.24
CA ASP A 55 -6.02 16.79 2.25
C ASP A 55 -4.58 16.29 2.32
N LEU A 56 -4.36 15.21 3.06
CA LEU A 56 -3.07 14.54 3.20
C LEU A 56 -3.15 13.21 2.47
N LEU A 57 -2.55 13.16 1.29
CA LEU A 57 -2.38 11.91 0.56
C LEU A 57 -1.40 11.00 1.29
N ALA A 58 -1.98 10.04 1.98
CA ALA A 58 -1.56 8.66 2.07
C ALA A 58 -0.11 8.40 2.49
N VAL A 59 0.06 8.06 3.77
CA VAL A 59 1.23 7.27 4.17
C VAL A 59 0.95 5.82 3.80
N LEU A 60 1.46 5.46 2.63
CA LEU A 60 1.19 4.21 1.95
C LEU A 60 2.13 3.13 2.46
N HIS A 61 1.57 2.01 2.92
CA HIS A 61 2.31 0.77 3.11
C HIS A 61 1.94 -0.22 1.99
N PRO A 62 2.08 0.17 0.70
CA PRO A 62 1.69 -0.72 -0.39
C PRO A 62 2.53 -2.00 -0.29
N PRO A 63 2.11 -3.12 -0.89
CA PRO A 63 2.85 -4.37 -0.81
C PRO A 63 4.30 -4.19 -1.29
N CYS A 64 5.20 -3.92 -0.35
CA CYS A 64 6.53 -3.39 -0.63
C CYS A 64 7.57 -4.50 -0.71
N THR A 65 7.20 -5.72 -0.30
CA THR A 65 8.03 -6.94 -0.33
C THR A 65 8.69 -7.15 -1.69
N ARG A 66 8.04 -6.76 -2.79
CA ARG A 66 8.57 -6.89 -4.16
C ARG A 66 8.99 -5.56 -4.80
N LEU A 67 8.58 -4.43 -4.23
CA LEU A 67 8.98 -3.11 -4.67
C LEU A 67 10.40 -2.76 -4.17
N CYS A 68 10.68 -3.08 -2.91
CA CYS A 68 11.94 -2.80 -2.23
C CYS A 68 13.13 -3.48 -2.91
N ARG A 69 14.28 -2.79 -2.93
CA ARG A 69 15.52 -3.29 -3.55
C ARG A 69 16.02 -4.60 -2.91
N SER A 70 15.82 -4.76 -1.60
CA SER A 70 16.15 -5.97 -0.84
C SER A 70 15.32 -7.20 -1.27
N GLY A 71 14.05 -6.96 -1.63
CA GLY A 71 13.15 -7.97 -2.16
C GLY A 71 13.39 -8.24 -3.64
N ARG A 72 13.67 -7.22 -4.45
CA ARG A 72 13.80 -7.29 -5.91
C ARG A 72 15.15 -7.86 -6.39
N ARG A 73 15.50 -9.08 -5.99
CA ARG A 73 16.76 -9.77 -6.40
C ARG A 73 16.74 -10.29 -7.85
N TRP A 74 15.61 -10.14 -8.54
CA TRP A 74 15.30 -10.70 -9.87
C TRP A 74 15.04 -9.62 -10.94
N ARG A 75 15.36 -8.35 -10.66
CA ARG A 75 15.26 -7.27 -11.66
C ARG A 75 16.56 -6.48 -11.69
N SER A 76 17.31 -6.61 -12.79
CA SER A 76 18.61 -5.95 -12.98
C SER A 76 18.50 -4.58 -13.67
N GLY A 77 17.31 -4.17 -14.08
CA GLY A 77 17.03 -2.87 -14.68
C GLY A 77 15.57 -2.76 -15.15
N PRO A 78 15.12 -1.59 -15.65
CA PRO A 78 13.79 -1.44 -16.26
C PRO A 78 13.59 -2.49 -17.36
N GLY A 79 12.51 -3.26 -17.30
CA GLY A 79 12.21 -4.34 -18.24
C GLY A 79 13.18 -5.55 -18.22
N LYS A 80 14.26 -5.51 -17.43
CA LYS A 80 15.26 -6.58 -17.38
C LYS A 80 15.03 -7.49 -16.18
N TRP A 81 14.47 -8.65 -16.46
CA TRP A 81 14.20 -9.70 -15.50
C TRP A 81 15.34 -10.71 -15.48
N THR A 82 15.83 -11.00 -14.28
CA THR A 82 16.87 -11.98 -14.03
C THR A 82 16.24 -13.14 -13.28
N HIS A 83 16.40 -14.36 -13.80
CA HIS A 83 15.84 -15.54 -13.15
C HIS A 83 16.44 -15.68 -11.74
N PRO A 84 15.61 -15.79 -10.68
CA PRO A 84 16.13 -15.92 -9.32
C PRO A 84 16.85 -17.27 -9.17
N LYS A 85 17.96 -17.27 -8.43
CA LYS A 85 18.69 -18.51 -8.07
C LYS A 85 17.86 -19.42 -7.16
N GLN A 86 16.98 -18.82 -6.34
CA GLN A 86 16.10 -19.51 -5.42
C GLN A 86 14.76 -18.78 -5.34
N LEU A 87 13.67 -19.54 -5.39
CA LEU A 87 12.32 -19.04 -5.19
C LEU A 87 11.87 -19.26 -3.73
N PRO A 88 11.01 -18.37 -3.17
CA PRO A 88 10.36 -18.65 -1.90
C PRO A 88 9.57 -19.96 -1.96
N LYS A 89 9.49 -20.68 -0.83
CA LYS A 89 8.78 -21.97 -0.76
C LYS A 89 7.32 -21.79 -1.21
N GLY A 90 6.89 -22.62 -2.17
CA GLY A 90 5.52 -22.58 -2.70
C GLY A 90 5.21 -21.39 -3.61
N ARG A 91 6.21 -20.62 -4.06
CA ARG A 91 6.01 -19.51 -5.02
C ARG A 91 6.71 -19.78 -6.34
N SER A 92 6.04 -19.47 -7.43
CA SER A 92 6.58 -19.52 -8.79
C SER A 92 7.25 -18.21 -9.19
N TRP A 93 8.05 -18.21 -10.26
CA TRP A 93 8.59 -16.95 -10.81
C TRP A 93 7.49 -16.04 -11.38
N ALA A 94 6.40 -16.62 -11.89
CA ALA A 94 5.22 -15.88 -12.32
C ALA A 94 4.56 -15.15 -11.16
N ASP A 95 4.46 -15.79 -9.99
CA ASP A 95 3.92 -15.19 -8.77
C ASP A 95 4.70 -13.94 -8.37
N LEU A 96 6.03 -14.00 -8.45
CA LEU A 96 6.88 -12.87 -8.05
C LEU A 96 6.70 -11.67 -8.99
N LYS A 97 6.50 -11.93 -10.28
CA LYS A 97 6.20 -10.89 -11.28
C LYS A 97 4.81 -10.31 -11.03
N ALA A 98 3.81 -11.15 -10.79
CA ALA A 98 2.44 -10.71 -10.50
C ALA A 98 2.37 -9.86 -9.22
N GLU A 99 3.03 -10.27 -8.13
CA GLU A 99 3.14 -9.48 -6.90
C GLU A 99 3.85 -8.13 -7.15
N PHE A 100 4.87 -8.11 -8.00
CA PHE A 100 5.55 -6.88 -8.35
C PHE A 100 4.65 -5.93 -9.15
N GLU A 101 3.99 -6.41 -10.19
CA GLU A 101 3.08 -5.60 -11.00
C GLU A 101 1.89 -5.09 -10.17
N LEU A 102 1.36 -5.91 -9.26
CA LEU A 102 0.35 -5.47 -8.29
C LEU A 102 0.86 -4.32 -7.42
N GLY A 103 2.06 -4.45 -6.86
CA GLY A 103 2.67 -3.39 -6.06
C GLY A 103 2.88 -2.10 -6.85
N VAL A 104 3.28 -2.19 -8.12
CA VAL A 104 3.42 -1.03 -9.02
C VAL A 104 2.06 -0.39 -9.29
N SER A 105 1.04 -1.20 -9.60
CA SER A 105 -0.33 -0.72 -9.85
C SER A 105 -0.87 0.06 -8.66
N ILE A 106 -0.75 -0.49 -7.45
CA ILE A 106 -1.20 0.17 -6.22
C ILE A 106 -0.39 1.46 -5.98
N PHE A 107 0.94 1.39 -6.06
CA PHE A 107 1.79 2.55 -5.84
C PHE A 107 1.48 3.68 -6.83
N ASN A 108 1.34 3.36 -8.12
CA ASN A 108 1.02 4.35 -9.16
C ASN A 108 -0.36 4.96 -8.96
N ALA A 109 -1.37 4.17 -8.59
CA ALA A 109 -2.70 4.69 -8.29
C ALA A 109 -2.64 5.73 -7.17
N CYS A 110 -1.86 5.45 -6.13
CA CYS A 110 -1.73 6.35 -5.00
C CYS A 110 -0.94 7.62 -5.36
N VAL A 111 0.20 7.51 -6.06
CA VAL A 111 1.00 8.69 -6.46
C VAL A 111 0.30 9.55 -7.51
N SER A 112 -0.56 8.96 -8.32
CA SER A 112 -1.31 9.68 -9.37
C SER A 112 -2.66 10.19 -8.88
N ALA A 113 -3.07 9.86 -7.65
CA ALA A 113 -4.30 10.37 -7.07
C ALA A 113 -4.21 11.91 -7.01
N SER A 114 -5.27 12.55 -7.49
CA SER A 114 -5.36 14.00 -7.47
C SER A 114 -5.85 14.44 -6.09
N HIS A 115 -5.20 15.46 -5.52
CA HIS A 115 -5.66 16.11 -4.29
C HIS A 115 -6.31 17.45 -4.63
N PRO A 116 -7.37 17.84 -3.91
CA PRO A 116 -7.98 19.16 -4.04
C PRO A 116 -6.99 20.31 -3.83
#